data_AF-A0A2N2DQ34-F1
#
_entry.id   AF-A0A2N2DQ34-F1
#
_cell.length_a   1.000
_cell.length_b   1.000
_cell.length_c   1.000
_cell.angle_alpha   90.00
_cell.angle_beta   90.00
_cell.angle_gamma   90.00
#
_symmetry.space_group_name_H-M   'P 1'
#
loop_
_entity.id
_entity.type
_entity.pdbx_description
1 polymer ?
#
loop_
_entity_poly.entity_id
_entity_poly.type
_entity_poly.pdbx_seq_one_letter_code
_entity_poly.pdbx_strand_id
1 'polypeptide(L)'
;MKRIGAIVSLLVMLMILSTSMSFASGLTLISSFPEDGESGLMPANIAIKLVFSENMTSEAAQTANENRFAITDAEGKAIKFDPLYNAEKYPNEIWIQITETLTDDTEYNVEISADLESSAGNTLDEPVSISFSTRDTAADSNGYMILMVLMVIGMVVFTAWDTRRQLKKQGAAKEDDKINPYKEAKKTGKSVEEIIAKAEKEKEKATKKTKKDDKGNDIPDTDSQDAVREGVHKVKARKAISAVGVSTPQTVLRRIQRREEAKKAEEVKREEIRSRSKGSKQQQRKKK
;
A
#
# COMPACT_ATOMS: atom_id res chain seq x y z
N MET A 1 -72.01 37.37 -33.98
CA MET A 1 -70.75 37.67 -33.26
C MET A 1 -70.85 37.58 -31.74
N LYS A 2 -71.91 38.08 -31.08
CA LYS A 2 -72.02 38.07 -29.60
C LYS A 2 -71.98 36.68 -28.93
N ARG A 3 -72.51 35.63 -29.59
CA ARG A 3 -72.52 34.25 -29.06
C ARG A 3 -71.20 33.50 -29.24
N ILE A 4 -70.44 33.82 -30.29
CA ILE A 4 -69.16 33.17 -30.59
C ILE A 4 -68.09 33.67 -29.61
N GLY A 5 -68.08 34.98 -29.30
CA GLY A 5 -67.20 35.53 -28.28
C GLY A 5 -67.44 34.95 -26.88
N ALA A 6 -68.70 34.67 -26.52
CA ALA A 6 -69.05 34.02 -25.26
C ALA A 6 -68.54 32.58 -25.18
N ILE A 7 -68.59 31.82 -26.28
CA ILE A 7 -68.10 30.42 -26.34
C ILE A 7 -66.57 30.39 -26.25
N VAL A 8 -65.87 31.27 -26.97
CA VAL A 8 -64.40 31.36 -26.92
C VAL A 8 -63.93 31.78 -25.52
N SER A 9 -64.60 32.75 -24.90
CA SER A 9 -64.32 33.16 -23.53
C SER A 9 -64.52 32.02 -22.53
N LEU A 10 -65.57 31.19 -22.70
CA LEU A 10 -65.84 30.06 -21.82
C LEU A 10 -64.79 28.94 -21.97
N LEU A 11 -64.32 28.68 -23.20
CA LEU A 11 -63.25 27.71 -23.48
C LEU A 11 -61.91 28.14 -22.87
N VAL A 12 -61.56 29.43 -22.98
CA VAL A 12 -60.35 29.97 -22.35
C VAL A 12 -60.46 29.91 -20.82
N MET A 13 -61.63 30.23 -20.26
CA MET A 13 -61.85 30.13 -18.81
C MET A 13 -61.75 28.69 -18.31
N LEU A 14 -62.30 27.72 -19.05
CA LEU A 14 -62.17 26.29 -18.75
C LEU A 14 -60.72 25.83 -18.78
N MET A 15 -59.90 26.31 -19.74
CA MET A 15 -58.47 26.00 -19.78
C MET A 15 -57.69 26.58 -18.58
N ILE A 16 -58.05 27.79 -18.14
CA ILE A 16 -57.42 28.43 -16.96
C ILE A 16 -57.86 27.75 -15.66
N LEU A 17 -59.11 27.27 -15.57
CA LEU A 17 -59.63 26.53 -14.42
C LEU A 17 -59.11 25.09 -14.34
N SER A 18 -58.72 24.49 -15.47
CA SER A 18 -58.08 23.16 -15.51
C SER A 18 -56.59 23.19 -15.20
N THR A 19 -55.96 24.35 -15.16
CA THR A 19 -54.58 24.51 -14.68
C THR A 19 -54.60 24.82 -13.19
N SER A 20 -54.88 23.80 -12.38
CA SER A 20 -54.61 23.84 -10.94
C SER A 20 -53.10 24.00 -10.75
N MET A 21 -52.66 25.23 -10.48
CA MET A 21 -51.32 25.49 -9.94
C MET A 21 -51.30 24.91 -8.51
N SER A 22 -51.01 23.62 -8.42
CA SER A 22 -50.67 22.99 -7.14
C SER A 22 -49.32 23.56 -6.71
N PHE A 23 -49.34 24.48 -5.76
CA PHE A 23 -48.17 24.80 -4.96
C PHE A 23 -47.96 23.63 -3.99
N ALA A 24 -47.27 22.60 -4.46
CA ALA A 24 -46.82 21.51 -3.62
C ALA A 24 -45.84 22.06 -2.57
N SER A 25 -45.94 21.57 -1.34
CA SER A 25 -44.79 21.58 -0.43
C SER A 25 -43.70 20.76 -1.13
N GLY A 26 -42.65 21.41 -1.63
CA GLY A 26 -41.67 20.77 -2.50
C GLY A 26 -40.97 19.58 -1.85
N LEU A 27 -40.63 18.57 -2.67
CA LEU A 27 -39.71 17.52 -2.26
C LEU A 27 -38.33 18.18 -2.07
N THR A 28 -37.64 17.86 -0.98
CA THR A 28 -36.30 18.39 -0.68
C THR A 28 -35.40 17.28 -0.16
N LEU A 29 -34.13 17.32 -0.53
CA LEU A 29 -33.11 16.47 0.10
C LEU A 29 -32.76 17.05 1.48
N ILE A 30 -33.00 16.28 2.54
CA ILE A 30 -32.67 16.67 3.93
C ILE A 30 -31.19 16.43 4.21
N SER A 31 -30.69 15.25 3.82
CA SER A 31 -29.30 14.88 4.03
C SER A 31 -28.84 13.80 3.05
N SER A 32 -27.52 13.75 2.87
CA SER A 32 -26.85 12.71 2.13
C SER A 32 -25.70 12.13 2.96
N PHE A 33 -25.41 10.86 2.74
CA PHE A 33 -24.14 10.25 3.07
C PHE A 33 -23.64 9.55 1.80
N PRO A 34 -22.47 9.89 1.26
CA PRO A 34 -21.54 10.89 1.76
C PRO A 34 -22.10 12.32 1.82
N GLU A 35 -21.55 13.14 2.71
CA GLU A 35 -21.78 14.59 2.69
C GLU A 35 -21.09 15.22 1.47
N ASP A 36 -21.58 16.37 1.00
CA ASP A 36 -20.95 17.06 -0.13
C ASP A 36 -19.52 17.50 0.22
N GLY A 37 -18.57 17.08 -0.61
CA GLY A 37 -17.13 17.27 -0.41
C GLY A 37 -16.49 16.27 0.56
N GLU A 38 -17.20 15.21 0.99
CA GLU A 38 -16.64 14.20 1.88
C GLU A 38 -15.50 13.43 1.20
N SER A 39 -14.45 13.13 1.96
CA SER A 39 -13.24 12.48 1.46
C SER A 39 -12.80 11.30 2.32
N GLY A 40 -12.02 10.40 1.73
CA GLY A 40 -11.45 9.26 2.45
C GLY A 40 -12.40 8.06 2.56
N LEU A 41 -13.42 8.00 1.71
CA LEU A 41 -14.32 6.86 1.62
C LEU A 41 -13.56 5.62 1.13
N MET A 42 -13.88 4.45 1.67
CA MET A 42 -13.29 3.22 1.16
C MET A 42 -13.81 2.95 -0.26
N PRO A 43 -12.95 2.72 -1.27
CA PRO A 43 -13.37 2.53 -2.66
C PRO A 43 -14.28 1.31 -2.92
N ALA A 44 -14.43 0.41 -1.95
CA ALA A 44 -15.25 -0.80 -2.06
C ALA A 44 -16.50 -0.71 -1.19
N ASN A 45 -17.61 -1.27 -1.69
CA ASN A 45 -18.91 -1.38 -1.00
C ASN A 45 -19.49 -0.04 -0.51
N ILE A 46 -19.35 1.01 -1.34
CA ILE A 46 -19.96 2.30 -1.05
C ILE A 46 -21.47 2.21 -1.30
N ALA A 47 -22.25 2.71 -0.34
CA ALA A 47 -23.66 2.97 -0.50
C ALA A 47 -23.91 4.45 -0.21
N ILE A 48 -24.50 5.16 -1.18
CA ILE A 48 -24.90 6.55 -1.02
C ILE A 48 -26.31 6.55 -0.44
N LYS A 49 -26.46 7.04 0.77
CA LYS A 49 -27.74 7.19 1.44
C LYS A 49 -28.26 8.60 1.21
N LEU A 50 -29.46 8.71 0.66
CA LEU A 50 -30.18 9.96 0.44
C LEU A 50 -31.44 9.96 1.31
N VAL A 51 -31.65 11.04 2.07
CA VAL A 51 -32.82 11.21 2.95
C VAL A 51 -33.64 12.39 2.47
N PHE A 52 -34.91 12.16 2.18
CA PHE A 52 -35.82 13.16 1.64
C PHE A 52 -36.87 13.61 2.65
N SER A 53 -37.53 14.74 2.36
CA SER A 53 -38.65 15.26 3.15
C SER A 53 -39.91 14.39 3.08
N GLU A 54 -40.07 13.62 2.01
CA GLU A 54 -41.26 12.81 1.74
C GLU A 54 -40.92 11.33 1.48
N ASN A 55 -41.97 10.51 1.39
CA ASN A 55 -41.86 9.09 1.09
C ASN A 55 -41.45 8.87 -0.37
N MET A 56 -40.46 8.03 -0.62
CA MET A 56 -39.87 7.74 -1.93
C MET A 56 -40.10 6.29 -2.42
N THR A 57 -40.87 5.49 -1.68
CA THR A 57 -40.88 4.02 -1.83
C THR A 57 -42.06 3.44 -2.62
N SER A 58 -42.98 4.25 -3.15
CA SER A 58 -44.06 3.72 -3.98
C SER A 58 -43.55 3.15 -5.31
N GLU A 59 -44.19 2.10 -5.84
CA GLU A 59 -43.80 1.48 -7.12
C GLU A 59 -43.86 2.47 -8.29
N ALA A 60 -44.82 3.40 -8.27
CA ALA A 60 -44.94 4.46 -9.26
C ALA A 60 -43.73 5.41 -9.23
N ALA A 61 -43.32 5.86 -8.04
CA ALA A 61 -42.13 6.70 -7.88
C ALA A 61 -40.85 5.97 -8.29
N GLN A 62 -40.71 4.70 -7.91
CA GLN A 62 -39.55 3.89 -8.29
C GLN A 62 -39.41 3.78 -9.82
N THR A 63 -40.52 3.55 -10.53
CA THR A 63 -40.54 3.45 -12.00
C THR A 63 -40.25 4.81 -12.66
N ALA A 64 -40.79 5.90 -12.13
CA ALA A 64 -40.53 7.24 -12.64
C ALA A 64 -39.06 7.67 -12.44
N ASN A 65 -38.42 7.18 -11.38
CA ASN A 65 -37.09 7.60 -10.94
C ASN A 65 -35.93 6.76 -11.49
N GLU A 66 -36.17 5.72 -12.30
CA GLU A 66 -35.13 4.82 -12.81
C GLU A 66 -33.95 5.54 -13.47
N ASN A 67 -34.20 6.68 -14.12
CA ASN A 67 -33.21 7.46 -14.86
C ASN A 67 -33.00 8.87 -14.26
N ARG A 68 -33.20 9.04 -12.95
CA ARG A 68 -33.07 10.34 -12.26
C ARG A 68 -31.80 10.48 -11.44
N PHE A 69 -31.00 9.43 -11.40
CA PHE A 69 -29.70 9.40 -10.74
C PHE A 69 -28.61 9.19 -11.77
N ALA A 70 -27.49 9.90 -11.62
CA ALA A 70 -26.28 9.64 -12.35
C ALA A 70 -25.09 9.72 -11.39
N ILE A 71 -24.14 8.80 -11.53
CA ILE A 71 -22.87 8.84 -10.80
C ILE A 71 -21.77 8.86 -11.84
N THR A 72 -20.91 9.86 -11.76
CA THR A 72 -19.79 10.04 -12.68
C THR A 72 -18.50 10.22 -11.91
N ASP A 73 -17.38 9.79 -12.49
CA ASP A 73 -16.06 10.15 -11.99
C ASP A 73 -15.62 11.53 -12.51
N ALA A 74 -14.47 12.01 -12.03
CA ALA A 74 -13.84 13.25 -12.48
C ALA A 74 -13.58 13.31 -14.00
N GLU A 75 -13.53 12.16 -14.70
CA GLU A 75 -13.34 12.07 -16.15
C GLU A 75 -14.67 12.03 -16.92
N GLY A 76 -15.80 12.05 -16.21
CA GLY A 76 -17.16 11.97 -16.77
C GLY A 76 -17.60 10.55 -17.14
N LYS A 77 -16.89 9.51 -16.68
CA LYS A 77 -17.27 8.12 -16.90
C LYS A 77 -18.39 7.74 -15.92
N ALA A 78 -19.46 7.19 -16.47
CA ALA A 78 -20.59 6.70 -15.68
C ALA A 78 -20.22 5.46 -14.86
N ILE A 79 -20.64 5.46 -13.60
CA ILE A 79 -20.45 4.38 -12.64
C ILE A 79 -21.75 3.57 -12.52
N LYS A 80 -21.62 2.24 -12.43
CA LYS A 80 -22.79 1.36 -12.26
C LYS A 80 -23.26 1.33 -10.81
N PHE A 81 -24.56 1.47 -10.62
CA PHE A 81 -25.20 1.45 -9.32
C PHE A 81 -26.60 0.85 -9.39
N ASP A 82 -27.11 0.43 -8.23
CA ASP A 82 -28.45 -0.09 -8.03
C ASP A 82 -29.15 0.71 -6.91
N PRO A 83 -30.30 1.37 -7.19
CA PRO A 83 -31.08 2.04 -6.15
C PRO A 83 -31.87 1.02 -5.32
N LEU A 84 -31.82 1.18 -4.00
CA LEU A 84 -32.49 0.34 -3.02
C LEU A 84 -33.51 1.15 -2.22
N TYR A 85 -34.69 0.56 -2.04
CA TYR A 85 -35.83 1.16 -1.35
C TYR A 85 -36.29 0.26 -0.21
N ASN A 86 -36.72 0.85 0.91
CA ASN A 86 -37.26 0.09 2.04
C ASN A 86 -38.51 0.78 2.60
N ALA A 87 -39.68 0.40 2.10
CA ALA A 87 -40.97 1.00 2.49
C ALA A 87 -41.31 0.82 3.97
N GLU A 88 -40.91 -0.30 4.59
CA GLU A 88 -41.28 -0.62 5.97
C GLU A 88 -40.44 0.13 7.00
N LYS A 89 -39.13 0.23 6.76
CA LYS A 89 -38.17 0.77 7.74
C LYS A 89 -37.70 2.17 7.39
N TYR A 90 -37.55 2.48 6.11
CA TYR A 90 -36.96 3.73 5.61
C TYR A 90 -37.76 4.31 4.43
N PRO A 91 -39.03 4.71 4.65
CA PRO A 91 -39.89 5.19 3.58
C PRO A 91 -39.37 6.47 2.89
N ASN A 92 -38.57 7.27 3.58
CA ASN A 92 -38.05 8.54 3.07
C ASN A 92 -36.58 8.45 2.61
N GLU A 93 -36.02 7.23 2.54
CA GLU A 93 -34.62 7.04 2.17
C GLU A 93 -34.50 6.28 0.86
N ILE A 94 -33.52 6.67 0.05
CA ILE A 94 -33.06 5.93 -1.13
C ILE A 94 -31.59 5.62 -0.91
N TRP A 95 -31.21 4.35 -1.03
CA TRP A 95 -29.82 3.94 -0.89
C TRP A 95 -29.30 3.51 -2.26
N ILE A 96 -28.34 4.23 -2.80
CA ILE A 96 -27.71 3.91 -4.07
C ILE A 96 -26.48 3.06 -3.78
N GLN A 97 -26.57 1.76 -4.08
CA GLN A 97 -25.45 0.84 -3.91
C GLN A 97 -24.59 0.84 -5.16
N ILE A 98 -23.30 1.16 -5.03
CA ILE A 98 -22.35 1.08 -6.14
C ILE A 98 -21.98 -0.39 -6.35
N THR A 99 -22.18 -0.89 -7.57
CA THR A 99 -22.02 -2.32 -7.90
C THR A 99 -20.56 -2.69 -8.18
N GLU A 100 -19.73 -1.72 -8.56
CA GLU A 100 -18.32 -1.89 -8.86
C GLU A 100 -17.40 -1.29 -7.80
N THR A 101 -16.13 -1.71 -7.80
CA THR A 101 -15.11 -1.09 -6.95
C THR A 101 -14.64 0.20 -7.60
N LEU A 102 -14.70 1.30 -6.86
CA LEU A 102 -14.23 2.60 -7.31
C LEU A 102 -12.69 2.64 -7.36
N THR A 103 -12.17 3.61 -8.10
CA THR A 103 -10.73 3.85 -8.16
C THR A 103 -10.29 4.62 -6.92
N ASP A 104 -9.13 4.28 -6.38
CA ASP A 104 -8.50 4.97 -5.26
C ASP A 104 -8.18 6.44 -5.63
N ASP A 105 -8.16 7.32 -4.62
CA ASP A 105 -7.78 8.74 -4.76
C ASP A 105 -8.50 9.47 -5.91
N THR A 106 -9.79 9.17 -6.09
CA THR A 106 -10.60 9.67 -7.20
C THR A 106 -11.86 10.36 -6.68
N GLU A 107 -12.21 11.48 -7.30
CA GLU A 107 -13.43 12.23 -7.04
C GLU A 107 -14.59 11.74 -7.90
N TYR A 108 -15.77 11.69 -7.30
CA TYR A 108 -17.02 11.25 -7.90
C TYR A 108 -18.12 12.27 -7.63
N ASN A 109 -18.99 12.46 -8.61
CA ASN A 109 -20.15 13.33 -8.52
C ASN A 109 -21.44 12.51 -8.66
N VAL A 110 -22.37 12.72 -7.73
CA VAL A 110 -23.72 12.17 -7.74
C VAL A 110 -24.67 13.27 -8.16
N GLU A 111 -25.34 13.09 -9.28
CA GLU A 111 -26.34 14.02 -9.79
C GLU A 111 -27.74 13.42 -9.61
N ILE A 112 -28.62 14.24 -9.03
CA ILE A 112 -30.03 13.93 -8.81
C ILE A 112 -30.84 14.95 -9.59
N SER A 113 -31.64 14.48 -10.55
CA SER A 113 -32.46 15.36 -11.39
C SER A 113 -33.56 16.07 -10.59
N ALA A 114 -33.90 17.31 -10.97
CA ALA A 114 -35.07 18.02 -10.45
C ALA A 114 -36.38 17.25 -10.68
N ASP A 115 -36.44 16.46 -11.76
CA ASP A 115 -37.60 15.63 -12.13
C ASP A 115 -37.72 14.35 -11.28
N LEU A 116 -37.02 14.25 -10.15
CA LEU A 116 -37.18 13.15 -9.19
C LEU A 116 -38.54 13.29 -8.50
N GLU A 117 -39.36 12.25 -8.56
CA GLU A 117 -40.72 12.27 -8.02
C GLU A 117 -40.84 11.51 -6.69
N SER A 118 -41.55 12.10 -5.72
CA SER A 118 -41.93 11.43 -4.48
C SER A 118 -43.13 10.50 -4.71
N SER A 119 -43.45 9.68 -3.70
CA SER A 119 -44.64 8.84 -3.71
C SER A 119 -45.95 9.64 -3.77
N ALA A 120 -45.92 10.92 -3.40
CA ALA A 120 -47.05 11.84 -3.50
C ALA A 120 -47.12 12.55 -4.87
N GLY A 121 -46.11 12.37 -5.73
CA GLY A 121 -45.99 13.03 -7.04
C GLY A 121 -45.35 14.41 -6.99
N ASN A 122 -44.69 14.78 -5.88
CA ASN A 122 -43.96 16.04 -5.76
C ASN A 122 -42.54 15.89 -6.33
N THR A 123 -42.05 16.92 -7.00
CA THR A 123 -40.71 16.95 -7.58
C THR A 123 -39.73 17.77 -6.74
N LEU A 124 -38.43 17.57 -6.96
CA LEU A 124 -37.40 18.47 -6.44
C LEU A 124 -37.51 19.85 -7.10
N ASP A 125 -37.21 20.90 -6.34
CA ASP A 125 -37.24 22.28 -6.87
C ASP A 125 -36.06 22.55 -7.83
N GLU A 126 -34.90 21.98 -7.52
CA GLU A 126 -33.67 22.13 -8.29
C GLU A 126 -32.85 20.83 -8.30
N PRO A 127 -32.03 20.60 -9.34
CA PRO A 127 -31.17 19.43 -9.38
C PRO A 127 -30.11 19.51 -8.27
N VAL A 128 -29.81 18.38 -7.65
CA VAL A 128 -28.84 18.29 -6.55
C VAL A 128 -27.59 17.58 -7.05
N SER A 129 -26.42 18.14 -6.75
CA SER A 129 -25.11 17.56 -7.04
C SER A 129 -24.36 17.34 -5.73
N ILE A 130 -23.79 16.15 -5.54
CA ILE A 130 -23.04 15.79 -4.32
C ILE A 130 -21.70 15.23 -4.76
N SER A 131 -20.62 15.88 -4.34
CA SER A 131 -19.25 15.46 -4.60
C SER A 131 -18.70 14.61 -3.44
N PHE A 132 -17.91 13.57 -3.75
CA PHE A 132 -17.16 12.82 -2.74
C PHE A 132 -15.88 12.20 -3.32
N SER A 133 -14.90 11.88 -2.48
CA SER A 133 -13.66 11.25 -2.91
C SER A 133 -13.28 9.99 -2.15
N THR A 134 -12.66 9.06 -2.87
CA THR A 134 -12.16 7.78 -2.32
C THR A 134 -10.79 7.95 -1.68
N ARG A 135 -10.49 7.08 -0.72
CA ARG A 135 -9.19 7.04 -0.03
C ARG A 135 -8.11 6.42 -0.91
N ASP A 136 -6.88 6.94 -0.80
CA ASP A 136 -5.69 6.30 -1.37
C ASP A 136 -5.28 5.08 -0.53
N THR A 137 -5.81 3.90 -0.85
CA THR A 137 -5.46 2.68 -0.11
C THR A 137 -4.09 2.14 -0.49
N ALA A 138 -3.56 2.52 -1.66
CA ALA A 138 -2.22 2.14 -2.11
C ALA A 138 -1.13 2.85 -1.31
N ALA A 139 -1.26 4.16 -1.06
CA ALA A 139 -0.35 4.90 -0.20
C ALA A 139 -0.34 4.35 1.22
N ASP A 140 -1.51 4.04 1.77
CA ASP A 140 -1.63 3.44 3.11
C ASP A 140 -0.92 2.09 3.20
N SER A 141 -1.19 1.20 2.23
CA SER A 141 -0.61 -0.14 2.18
C SER A 141 0.91 -0.09 2.05
N ASN A 142 1.44 0.85 1.27
CA ASN A 142 2.87 1.08 1.15
C ASN A 142 3.48 1.59 2.47
N GLY A 143 2.79 2.49 3.18
CA GLY A 143 3.19 2.96 4.51
C GLY A 143 3.30 1.81 5.53
N TYR A 144 2.27 0.96 5.60
CA TYR A 144 2.29 -0.21 6.49
C TYR A 144 3.38 -1.21 6.13
N MET A 145 3.64 -1.44 4.83
CA MET A 145 4.73 -2.32 4.38
C MET A 145 6.09 -1.79 4.82
N ILE A 146 6.34 -0.49 4.69
CA ILE A 146 7.59 0.15 5.14
C ILE A 146 7.76 -0.02 6.65
N LEU A 147 6.70 0.23 7.43
CA LEU A 147 6.73 0.07 8.89
C LEU A 147 7.00 -1.39 9.29
N MET A 148 6.37 -2.35 8.61
CA MET A 148 6.60 -3.78 8.84
C MET A 148 8.05 -4.18 8.55
N VAL A 149 8.63 -3.70 7.43
CA VAL A 149 10.02 -3.96 7.07
C VAL A 149 10.97 -3.38 8.13
N LEU A 150 10.71 -2.16 8.62
CA LEU A 150 11.49 -1.55 9.69
C LEU A 150 11.41 -2.35 11.00
N MET A 151 10.23 -2.87 11.36
CA MET A 151 10.05 -3.71 12.54
C MET A 151 10.81 -5.04 12.43
N VAL A 152 10.77 -5.69 11.26
CA VAL A 152 11.52 -6.94 11.02
C VAL A 152 13.02 -6.69 11.08
N ILE A 153 13.52 -5.62 10.45
CA ILE A 153 14.94 -5.24 10.53
C ILE A 153 15.33 -4.97 11.99
N GLY A 154 14.50 -4.23 12.73
CA GLY A 154 14.70 -3.95 14.15
C GLY A 154 14.79 -5.22 14.99
N MET A 155 13.88 -6.18 14.79
CA MET A 155 13.91 -7.47 15.48
C MET A 155 15.15 -8.29 15.11
N VAL A 156 15.56 -8.32 13.83
CA VAL A 156 16.74 -9.06 13.41
C VAL A 156 18.02 -8.45 14.02
N VAL A 157 18.14 -7.12 14.04
CA VAL A 157 19.29 -6.44 14.65
C VAL A 157 19.30 -6.62 16.16
N PHE A 158 18.16 -6.45 16.84
CA PHE A 158 18.03 -6.65 18.28
C PHE A 158 18.29 -8.10 18.67
N THR A 159 17.76 -9.08 17.93
CA THR A 159 18.01 -10.51 18.14
C THR A 159 19.46 -10.87 17.83
N ALA A 160 20.07 -10.32 16.78
CA ALA A 160 21.50 -10.54 16.48
C ALA A 160 22.41 -9.94 17.56
N TRP A 161 22.04 -8.78 18.12
CA TRP A 161 22.78 -8.18 19.21
C TRP A 161 22.62 -8.95 20.52
N ASP A 162 21.40 -9.36 20.86
CA ASP A 162 21.14 -10.14 22.07
C ASP A 162 21.73 -11.56 21.96
N THR A 163 21.63 -12.24 20.81
CA THR A 163 22.34 -13.52 20.59
C THR A 163 23.85 -13.34 20.64
N ARG A 164 24.44 -12.27 20.09
CA ARG A 164 25.87 -11.97 20.28
C ARG A 164 26.22 -11.71 21.74
N ARG A 165 25.34 -11.03 22.51
CA ARG A 165 25.55 -10.78 23.94
C ARG A 165 25.40 -12.06 24.77
N GLN A 166 24.44 -12.91 24.45
CA GLN A 166 24.25 -14.23 25.06
C GLN A 166 25.39 -15.18 24.70
N LEU A 167 25.87 -15.19 23.45
CA LEU A 167 27.05 -15.96 23.04
C LEU A 167 28.34 -15.43 23.68
N LYS A 168 28.49 -14.12 23.88
CA LYS A 168 29.61 -13.55 24.66
C LYS A 168 29.53 -13.91 26.15
N LYS A 169 28.33 -13.89 26.75
CA LYS A 169 28.11 -14.34 28.14
C LYS A 169 28.34 -15.85 28.30
N GLN A 170 27.92 -16.67 27.33
CA GLN A 170 28.15 -18.12 27.30
C GLN A 170 29.60 -18.48 26.90
N GLY A 171 30.27 -17.65 26.11
CA GLY A 171 31.68 -17.81 25.72
C GLY A 171 32.66 -17.38 26.81
N ALA A 172 32.35 -16.30 27.54
CA ALA A 172 33.11 -15.90 28.74
C ALA A 172 32.97 -16.94 29.87
N ALA A 173 31.83 -17.66 29.95
CA ALA A 173 31.66 -18.79 30.85
C ALA A 173 32.43 -20.07 30.41
N LYS A 174 33.05 -20.08 29.22
CA LYS A 174 33.87 -21.18 28.70
C LYS A 174 35.37 -20.86 28.62
N GLU A 175 35.80 -19.64 28.96
CA GLU A 175 37.22 -19.27 29.05
C GLU A 175 37.86 -19.57 30.43
N ASP A 176 37.12 -20.22 31.34
CA ASP A 176 37.67 -20.81 32.57
C ASP A 176 38.05 -22.30 32.43
N ASP A 177 38.02 -22.87 31.21
CA ASP A 177 38.68 -24.16 30.97
C ASP A 177 40.18 -23.92 30.78
N LYS A 178 40.83 -23.61 31.91
CA LYS A 178 42.27 -23.73 32.13
C LYS A 178 42.71 -25.09 31.59
N ILE A 179 43.32 -25.08 30.40
CA ILE A 179 43.88 -26.27 29.74
C ILE A 179 44.77 -26.96 30.77
N ASN A 180 44.31 -28.09 31.32
CA ASN A 180 45.08 -28.85 32.29
C ASN A 180 46.16 -29.62 31.54
N PRO A 181 47.44 -29.20 31.60
CA PRO A 181 48.49 -29.66 30.68
C PRO A 181 48.76 -31.17 30.76
N TYR A 182 48.39 -31.81 31.87
CA TYR A 182 48.58 -33.24 32.10
C TYR A 182 47.55 -34.12 31.38
N LYS A 183 46.39 -33.59 30.98
CA LYS A 183 45.36 -34.37 30.27
C LYS A 183 45.62 -34.48 28.76
N GLU A 184 46.23 -33.47 28.15
CA GLU A 184 46.60 -33.52 26.73
C GLU A 184 47.85 -34.38 26.51
N ALA A 185 48.86 -34.28 27.39
CA ALA A 185 50.07 -35.12 27.31
C ALA A 185 49.76 -36.63 27.35
N LYS A 186 48.75 -37.05 28.11
CA LYS A 186 48.36 -38.46 28.24
C LYS A 186 47.53 -38.99 27.06
N LYS A 187 46.96 -38.13 26.21
CA LYS A 187 46.16 -38.53 25.04
C LYS A 187 46.92 -38.46 23.71
N THR A 188 47.93 -37.60 23.57
CA THR A 188 48.63 -37.41 22.28
C THR A 188 50.08 -37.91 22.24
N GLY A 189 50.66 -38.35 23.36
CA GLY A 189 51.98 -39.01 23.37
C GLY A 189 53.13 -38.16 22.79
N LYS A 190 53.06 -36.83 22.93
CA LYS A 190 54.11 -35.87 22.49
C LYS A 190 54.43 -34.89 23.62
N SER A 191 55.66 -34.37 23.65
CA SER A 191 56.20 -33.56 24.74
C SER A 191 55.58 -32.15 24.81
N VAL A 192 55.49 -31.65 26.04
CA VAL A 192 54.73 -30.45 26.47
C VAL A 192 55.23 -29.14 25.81
N GLU A 193 56.49 -29.09 25.38
CA GLU A 193 57.14 -27.88 24.87
C GLU A 193 56.69 -27.49 23.45
N GLU A 194 56.35 -28.47 22.58
CA GLU A 194 55.88 -28.18 21.22
C GLU A 194 54.46 -27.57 21.17
N ILE A 195 53.66 -27.84 22.20
CA ILE A 195 52.28 -27.36 22.30
C ILE A 195 52.26 -25.88 22.72
N ILE A 196 53.16 -25.48 23.62
CA ILE A 196 53.31 -24.09 24.08
C ILE A 196 53.81 -23.20 22.92
N ALA A 197 54.80 -23.67 22.16
CA ALA A 197 55.36 -22.92 21.02
C ALA A 197 54.37 -22.72 19.86
N LYS A 198 53.46 -23.68 19.62
CA LYS A 198 52.38 -23.51 18.62
C LYS A 198 51.28 -22.56 19.10
N ALA A 199 50.91 -22.64 20.38
CA ALA A 199 49.90 -21.76 20.97
C ALA A 199 50.36 -20.29 20.99
N GLU A 200 51.65 -20.02 21.26
CA GLU A 200 52.21 -18.66 21.21
C GLU A 200 52.27 -18.11 19.78
N LYS A 201 52.68 -18.92 18.80
CA LYS A 201 52.68 -18.52 17.37
C LYS A 201 51.29 -18.22 16.81
N GLU A 202 50.22 -18.85 17.33
CA GLU A 202 48.85 -18.53 16.93
C GLU A 202 48.32 -17.28 17.63
N LYS A 203 48.68 -17.06 18.90
CA LYS A 203 48.32 -15.83 19.65
C LYS A 203 48.97 -14.58 19.06
N GLU A 204 50.20 -14.66 18.57
CA GLU A 204 50.85 -13.53 17.87
C GLU A 204 50.22 -13.21 16.50
N LYS A 205 49.73 -14.24 15.79
CA LYS A 205 49.02 -14.03 14.51
C LYS A 205 47.62 -13.47 14.71
N ALA A 206 46.95 -13.81 15.82
CA ALA A 206 45.64 -13.28 16.16
C ALA A 206 45.71 -11.78 16.57
N THR A 207 46.71 -11.40 17.36
CA THR A 207 46.90 -10.00 17.81
C THR A 207 47.32 -9.04 16.69
N LYS A 208 47.98 -9.53 15.64
CA LYS A 208 48.28 -8.71 14.44
C LYS A 208 47.06 -8.48 13.53
N LYS A 209 46.04 -9.34 13.58
CA LYS A 209 44.79 -9.16 12.81
C LYS A 209 43.84 -8.18 13.50
N THR A 210 43.70 -8.27 14.83
CA THR A 210 42.83 -7.37 15.60
C THR A 210 43.28 -5.91 15.56
N LYS A 211 44.59 -5.62 15.50
CA LYS A 211 45.11 -4.24 15.36
C LYS A 211 44.88 -3.61 13.97
N LYS A 212 44.51 -4.38 12.94
CA LYS A 212 44.18 -3.86 11.60
C LYS A 212 42.70 -3.52 11.45
N ASP A 213 41.83 -4.23 12.18
CA ASP A 213 40.38 -4.06 12.11
C ASP A 213 39.87 -2.91 13.00
N ASP A 214 40.68 -2.47 13.98
CA ASP A 214 40.35 -1.41 14.96
C ASP A 214 40.54 0.04 14.44
N LYS A 215 40.88 0.22 13.16
CA LYS A 215 40.94 1.54 12.51
C LYS A 215 39.81 1.81 11.52
N GLY A 216 38.87 0.89 11.38
CA GLY A 216 37.94 0.87 10.26
C GLY A 216 36.46 1.03 10.59
N ASN A 217 36.03 1.05 11.85
CA ASN A 217 34.60 0.97 12.11
C ASN A 217 34.16 1.54 13.47
N ASP A 218 34.20 2.86 13.60
CA ASP A 218 33.39 3.59 14.58
C ASP A 218 32.49 4.58 13.82
N ILE A 219 31.22 4.20 13.66
CA ILE A 219 30.12 5.14 13.42
C ILE A 219 29.04 4.81 14.46
N PRO A 220 28.82 5.67 15.45
CA PRO A 220 27.55 5.78 16.16
C PRO A 220 26.69 6.88 15.52
N ASP A 221 25.47 6.53 15.13
CA ASP A 221 24.41 7.51 14.83
C ASP A 221 24.00 8.21 16.14
N THR A 222 24.32 9.50 16.23
CA THR A 222 23.64 10.44 17.14
C THR A 222 23.73 11.83 16.53
N ASP A 223 22.60 12.53 16.45
CA ASP A 223 22.45 13.90 15.96
C ASP A 223 23.59 14.81 16.46
N SER A 224 24.35 15.37 15.52
CA SER A 224 25.36 16.40 15.77
C SER A 224 25.64 17.15 14.47
N GLN A 225 25.63 18.48 14.55
CA GLN A 225 25.89 19.39 13.45
C GLN A 225 27.20 19.02 12.72
N ASP A 226 27.10 18.77 11.40
CA ASP A 226 28.22 18.38 10.55
C ASP A 226 29.29 19.47 10.51
N ALA A 227 30.44 19.22 11.14
CA ALA A 227 31.67 19.91 10.81
C ALA A 227 32.09 19.52 9.38
N VAL A 228 31.72 20.36 8.40
CA VAL A 228 32.15 20.22 7.01
C VAL A 228 33.68 20.27 6.98
N ARG A 229 34.34 19.15 6.65
CA ARG A 229 35.74 19.18 6.24
C ARG A 229 35.83 19.99 4.96
N GLU A 230 36.51 21.13 5.01
CA GLU A 230 36.74 21.98 3.83
C GLU A 230 37.26 21.14 2.66
N GLY A 231 36.52 21.15 1.54
CA GLY A 231 36.89 20.49 0.29
C GLY A 231 36.28 19.10 0.02
N VAL A 232 35.46 18.52 0.91
CA VAL A 232 34.79 17.23 0.63
C VAL A 232 33.29 17.43 0.41
N HIS A 233 32.85 17.32 -0.84
CA HIS A 233 31.43 17.41 -1.19
C HIS A 233 30.73 16.05 -1.11
N LYS A 234 29.58 16.00 -0.43
CA LYS A 234 28.71 14.82 -0.37
C LYS A 234 27.93 14.70 -1.69
N VAL A 235 28.11 13.58 -2.39
CA VAL A 235 27.37 13.29 -3.65
C VAL A 235 26.15 12.42 -3.35
N LYS A 236 24.97 12.81 -3.86
CA LYS A 236 23.69 12.10 -3.64
C LYS A 236 23.66 10.67 -4.22
N ALA A 237 24.35 10.42 -5.33
CA ALA A 237 24.41 9.11 -5.97
C ALA A 237 25.66 8.97 -6.85
N ARG A 238 26.14 7.73 -7.04
CA ARG A 238 27.25 7.44 -7.96
C ARG A 238 26.75 7.64 -9.40
N LYS A 239 27.26 8.64 -10.11
CA LYS A 239 26.98 8.83 -11.54
C LYS A 239 28.00 8.08 -12.39
N ALA A 240 27.53 7.40 -13.44
CA ALA A 240 28.42 6.80 -14.43
C ALA A 240 29.11 7.91 -15.25
N ILE A 241 30.36 7.67 -15.67
CA ILE A 241 31.12 8.61 -16.51
C ILE A 241 30.47 8.88 -17.87
N SER A 242 29.65 7.94 -18.35
CA SER A 242 28.82 8.12 -19.54
C SER A 242 27.77 9.22 -19.40
N ALA A 243 27.33 9.53 -18.17
CA ALA A 243 26.36 10.60 -17.92
C ALA A 243 26.93 12.01 -18.16
N VAL A 244 28.24 12.15 -18.26
CA VAL A 244 28.95 13.40 -18.56
C VAL A 244 29.44 13.42 -20.02
N GLY A 245 28.93 12.51 -20.87
CA GLY A 245 29.28 12.44 -22.29
C GLY A 245 30.64 11.80 -22.60
N VAL A 246 31.32 11.25 -21.58
CA VAL A 246 32.63 10.60 -21.75
C VAL A 246 32.46 9.09 -21.87
N SER A 247 33.04 8.52 -22.93
CA SER A 247 32.98 7.07 -23.18
C SER A 247 33.78 6.27 -22.15
N THR A 248 33.25 5.13 -21.74
CA THR A 248 33.92 4.25 -20.77
C THR A 248 35.18 3.64 -21.40
N PRO A 249 36.37 3.76 -20.75
CA PRO A 249 37.59 3.16 -21.28
C PRO A 249 37.46 1.66 -21.52
N GLN A 250 37.94 1.17 -22.67
CA GLN A 250 37.85 -0.25 -23.04
C GLN A 250 38.46 -1.21 -22.00
N THR A 251 39.49 -0.76 -21.27
CA THR A 251 40.12 -1.53 -20.19
C THR A 251 39.15 -1.85 -19.04
N VAL A 252 38.24 -0.93 -18.74
CA VAL A 252 37.20 -1.09 -17.71
C VAL A 252 36.12 -2.04 -18.22
N LEU A 253 35.70 -1.90 -19.49
CA LEU A 253 34.72 -2.79 -20.11
C LEU A 253 35.21 -4.25 -20.14
N ARG A 254 36.47 -4.50 -20.54
CA ARG A 254 37.06 -5.85 -20.50
C ARG A 254 37.12 -6.44 -19.10
N ARG A 255 37.36 -5.60 -18.08
CA ARG A 255 37.36 -6.03 -16.68
C ARG A 255 35.96 -6.38 -16.18
N ILE A 256 34.93 -5.67 -16.63
CA ILE A 256 33.53 -5.96 -16.32
C ILE A 256 33.11 -7.28 -16.97
N GLN A 257 33.37 -7.46 -18.26
CA GLN A 257 33.07 -8.71 -18.99
C GLN A 257 33.70 -9.93 -18.33
N ARG A 258 34.99 -9.86 -17.96
CA ARG A 258 35.67 -10.97 -17.26
C ARG A 258 35.03 -11.30 -15.92
N ARG A 259 34.51 -10.30 -15.19
CA ARG A 259 33.81 -10.53 -13.91
C ARG A 259 32.44 -11.17 -14.12
N GLU A 260 31.72 -10.80 -15.18
CA GLU A 260 30.44 -11.40 -15.51
C GLU A 260 30.60 -12.85 -16.00
N GLU A 261 31.59 -13.13 -16.85
CA GLU A 261 31.94 -14.49 -17.27
C GLU A 261 32.35 -15.37 -16.08
N ALA A 262 33.14 -14.83 -15.14
CA ALA A 262 33.50 -15.55 -13.92
C ALA A 262 32.28 -15.86 -13.03
N LYS A 263 31.34 -14.92 -12.91
CA LYS A 263 30.08 -15.15 -12.18
C LYS A 263 29.22 -16.21 -12.85
N LYS A 264 29.05 -16.14 -14.18
CA LYS A 264 28.31 -17.15 -14.94
C LYS A 264 28.95 -18.53 -14.83
N ALA A 265 30.28 -18.62 -14.89
CA ALA A 265 31.00 -19.87 -14.70
C ALA A 265 30.87 -20.43 -13.27
N GLU A 266 30.80 -19.59 -12.25
CA GLU A 266 30.55 -20.02 -10.87
C GLU A 266 29.10 -20.50 -10.68
N GLU A 267 28.14 -19.85 -11.34
CA GLU A 267 26.72 -20.21 -11.30
C GLU A 267 26.46 -21.57 -11.96
N VAL A 268 27.05 -21.81 -13.14
CA VAL A 268 27.03 -23.12 -13.81
C VAL A 268 27.65 -24.21 -12.93
N LYS A 269 28.79 -23.94 -12.28
CA LYS A 269 29.40 -24.89 -11.33
C LYS A 269 28.50 -25.17 -10.13
N ARG A 270 27.80 -24.15 -9.61
CA ARG A 270 26.83 -24.34 -8.51
C ARG A 270 25.62 -25.17 -8.95
N GLU A 271 25.16 -25.02 -10.18
CA GLU A 271 24.08 -25.83 -10.74
C GLU A 271 24.49 -27.29 -10.97
N GLU A 272 25.70 -27.55 -11.46
CA GLU A 272 26.26 -28.90 -11.59
C GLU A 272 26.41 -29.61 -10.24
N ILE A 273 26.83 -28.88 -9.20
CA ILE A 273 26.90 -29.42 -7.83
C ILE A 273 25.49 -29.73 -7.30
N ARG A 274 24.51 -28.85 -7.56
CA ARG A 274 23.11 -29.05 -7.16
C ARG A 274 22.47 -30.25 -7.87
N SER A 275 22.75 -30.48 -9.16
CA SER A 275 22.20 -31.62 -9.91
C SER A 275 22.78 -32.96 -9.44
N ARG A 276 24.09 -33.01 -9.15
CA ARG A 276 24.75 -34.20 -8.56
C ARG A 276 24.21 -34.55 -7.18
N SER A 277 23.84 -33.56 -6.36
CA SER A 277 23.27 -33.79 -5.02
C SER A 277 21.84 -34.37 -5.04
N LYS A 278 21.07 -34.15 -6.12
CA LYS A 278 19.71 -34.69 -6.27
C LYS A 278 19.72 -36.19 -6.63
N GLY A 279 20.72 -36.66 -7.37
CA GLY A 279 20.86 -38.07 -7.73
C GLY A 279 21.16 -39.00 -6.55
N SER A 280 21.92 -38.54 -5.54
CA SER A 280 22.26 -39.36 -4.37
C SER A 280 21.08 -39.58 -3.40
N LYS A 281 20.18 -38.59 -3.28
CA LYS A 281 18.96 -38.71 -2.46
C LYS A 281 17.94 -39.69 -3.05
N GLN A 282 17.93 -39.88 -4.37
CA GLN A 282 16.99 -40.81 -5.03
C GLN A 282 17.43 -42.28 -4.87
N GLN A 283 18.73 -42.56 -4.73
CA GLN A 283 19.25 -43.91 -4.45
C GLN A 283 19.05 -44.32 -2.98
N GLN A 284 19.03 -43.39 -2.02
CA GLN A 284 18.76 -43.71 -0.61
C GLN A 284 17.28 -44.05 -0.33
N ARG A 285 16.34 -43.56 -1.16
CA ARG A 285 14.91 -43.87 -1.03
C ARG A 285 14.51 -45.27 -1.56
N LYS A 286 15.35 -45.92 -2.38
CA LYS A 286 15.08 -47.29 -2.91
C LYS A 286 15.62 -48.42 -2.02
N LYS A 287 16.23 -48.10 -0.88
CA LYS A 287 16.82 -49.09 0.07
C LYS A 287 16.05 -49.20 1.39
N LYS A 288 14.83 -48.70 1.47
CA LYS A 288 13.91 -48.92 2.60
C LYS A 288 12.70 -49.71 2.13
#